data_AF-A0A061RSF5-F1
#
_entry.id   AF-A0A061RSF5-F1
#
_cell.length_a   1.000
_cell.length_b   1.000
_cell.length_c   1.000
_cell.angle_alpha   90.00
_cell.angle_beta   90.00
_cell.angle_gamma   90.00
#
_symmetry.space_group_name_H-M   'P 1'
#
loop_
_entity.id
_entity.type
_entity.pdbx_description
1 polymer ?
#
loop_
_entity_poly.entity_id
_entity_poly.type
_entity_poly.pdbx_seq_one_letter_code
_entity_poly.pdbx_strand_id
1 'polypeptide(L)'
;PDPEGGEGGGPGPPFLAHAIISNPPVYGHHHVAEALGVPLHLMFPQPWVPTCAFPHPLACVDNKRKRFSYKREWSRRNKYSYYFVQKLEWAGMGALLNTFRTAIGLKAVPALEMDRLYSSVFSKVPFVHMWSPSFVPKPPDWGPLVDVVGNFFSTKLEDAKWDPPEDLAEWLTSGTKPILITFGSMKFDNASQLTHKVYKAAVRTGVRVLLQSGWSELGVPGVDPRSRGCFIMGRAPHDWLHGGAGTTAAGLRCGLPTFICPFFGDQHFWGEMVHRAGLGPAPRPVSDLTRSG
;
A
#
# COMPACT_ATOMS: atom_id res chain seq x y z
N PRO A 1 -10.09 28.03 9.50
CA PRO A 1 -10.64 28.23 10.85
C PRO A 1 -10.08 27.15 11.78
N ASP A 2 -9.48 27.57 12.89
CA ASP A 2 -9.14 26.66 13.98
C ASP A 2 -10.43 25.96 14.44
N PRO A 3 -10.53 24.62 14.40
CA PRO A 3 -11.75 23.92 14.83
C PRO A 3 -12.06 24.15 16.32
N GLU A 4 -11.10 24.64 17.10
CA GLU A 4 -11.28 25.06 18.50
C GLU A 4 -11.34 26.59 18.66
N GLY A 5 -11.29 27.34 17.57
CA GLY A 5 -11.52 28.78 17.58
C GLY A 5 -13.00 29.06 17.83
N GLY A 6 -13.31 29.75 18.93
CA GLY A 6 -14.68 30.15 19.26
C GLY A 6 -15.34 31.03 18.19
N GLU A 7 -16.64 31.27 18.35
CA GLU A 7 -17.39 32.20 17.49
C GLU A 7 -16.70 33.58 17.48
N GLY A 8 -16.14 33.97 16.32
CA GLY A 8 -15.33 35.19 16.18
C GLY A 8 -13.99 35.00 15.48
N GLY A 9 -13.57 33.75 15.22
CA GLY A 9 -12.36 33.47 14.43
C GLY A 9 -11.04 33.76 15.13
N GLY A 10 -11.06 33.93 16.46
CA GLY A 10 -9.85 33.99 17.27
C GLY A 10 -9.13 32.64 17.34
N PRO A 11 -7.80 32.61 17.58
CA PRO A 11 -7.08 31.36 17.76
C PRO A 11 -7.63 30.62 18.99
N GLY A 12 -7.85 29.31 18.84
CA GLY A 12 -8.21 28.43 19.94
C GLY A 12 -7.05 28.25 20.93
N PRO A 13 -7.26 27.48 22.01
CA PRO A 13 -6.16 27.10 22.89
C PRO A 13 -5.05 26.39 22.09
N PRO A 14 -3.78 26.57 22.45
CA PRO A 14 -2.68 25.94 21.74
C PRO A 14 -2.81 24.41 21.82
N PHE A 15 -2.76 23.75 20.66
CA PHE A 15 -2.82 22.30 20.57
C PHE A 15 -1.59 21.66 21.27
N LEU A 16 -1.87 20.81 22.26
CA LEU A 16 -0.85 20.00 22.93
C LEU A 16 -1.05 18.52 22.57
N ALA A 17 -0.13 17.97 21.79
CA ALA A 17 -0.13 16.54 21.49
C ALA A 17 0.22 15.74 22.75
N HIS A 18 -0.58 14.73 23.10
CA HIS A 18 -0.24 13.78 24.17
C HIS A 18 0.54 12.57 23.66
N ALA A 19 0.43 12.27 22.37
CA ALA A 19 1.15 11.21 21.66
C ALA A 19 1.13 11.50 20.16
N ILE A 20 2.03 10.86 19.42
CA ILE A 20 2.09 10.92 17.96
C ILE A 20 1.89 9.51 17.42
N ILE A 21 0.91 9.34 16.52
CA ILE A 21 0.77 8.16 15.68
C ILE A 21 1.20 8.54 14.28
N SER A 22 2.15 7.82 13.70
CA SER A 22 2.70 8.18 12.39
C SER A 22 3.07 6.97 11.57
N ASN A 23 3.32 7.21 10.28
CA ASN A 23 3.90 6.22 9.38
C ASN A 23 5.39 6.53 9.13
N PRO A 24 6.23 5.51 8.95
CA PRO A 24 7.67 5.70 8.76
C PRO A 24 8.06 6.61 7.57
N PRO A 25 7.39 6.56 6.40
CA PRO A 25 7.71 7.46 5.28
C PRO A 25 7.56 8.96 5.54
N VAL A 26 7.02 9.39 6.69
CA VAL A 26 7.02 10.81 7.09
C VAL A 26 8.42 11.30 7.45
N TYR A 27 9.30 10.40 7.94
CA TYR A 27 10.67 10.64 8.41
C TYR A 27 10.84 11.65 9.57
N GLY A 28 10.07 12.74 9.67
CA GLY A 28 10.23 13.76 10.72
C GLY A 28 9.58 13.42 12.07
N HIS A 29 8.68 12.44 12.12
CA HIS A 29 7.84 12.14 13.29
C HIS A 29 8.64 11.84 14.57
N HIS A 30 9.77 11.15 14.46
CA HIS A 30 10.60 10.80 15.62
C HIS A 30 11.38 11.99 16.16
N HIS A 31 11.77 12.92 15.29
CA HIS A 31 12.38 14.19 15.70
C HIS A 31 11.35 15.09 16.39
N VAL A 32 10.12 15.16 15.86
CA VAL A 32 9.05 15.94 16.49
C VAL A 32 8.67 15.34 17.85
N ALA A 33 8.56 14.01 17.96
CA ALA A 33 8.30 13.34 19.23
C ALA A 33 9.41 13.60 20.27
N GLU A 34 10.68 13.57 19.84
CA GLU A 34 11.84 13.91 20.68
C GLU A 34 11.80 15.37 21.16
N ALA A 35 11.51 16.31 20.27
CA ALA A 35 11.43 17.75 20.60
C ALA A 35 10.27 18.07 21.55
N LEU A 36 9.12 17.42 21.37
CA LEU A 36 7.94 17.63 22.20
C LEU A 36 7.97 16.80 23.50
N GLY A 37 8.84 15.79 23.60
CA GLY A 37 8.89 14.89 24.75
C GLY A 37 7.67 13.98 24.88
N VAL A 38 7.02 13.62 23.76
CA VAL A 38 5.77 12.83 23.75
C VAL A 38 5.99 11.42 23.19
N PRO A 39 5.19 10.42 23.60
CA PRO A 39 5.24 9.08 23.04
C PRO A 39 5.00 9.07 21.52
N LEU A 40 5.74 8.21 20.83
CA LEU A 40 5.55 7.91 19.41
C LEU A 40 5.07 6.47 19.25
N HIS A 41 4.13 6.26 18.34
CA HIS A 41 3.68 4.95 17.89
C HIS A 41 3.69 4.91 16.36
N LEU A 42 4.34 3.90 15.78
CA LEU A 42 4.43 3.75 14.33
C LEU A 42 3.38 2.78 13.83
N MET A 43 2.72 3.11 12.72
CA MET A 43 1.76 2.25 12.06
C MET A 43 2.02 2.26 10.56
N PHE A 44 2.09 1.08 9.96
CA PHE A 44 2.30 0.99 8.52
C PHE A 44 1.69 -0.25 7.89
N PRO A 45 1.07 -0.13 6.70
CA PRO A 45 0.51 -1.28 6.03
C PRO A 45 1.56 -2.07 5.23
N GLN A 46 2.86 -1.74 5.29
CA GLN A 46 3.92 -2.44 4.54
C GLN A 46 5.04 -2.92 5.48
N PRO A 47 5.78 -3.98 5.12
CA PRO A 47 6.98 -4.38 5.85
C PRO A 47 7.99 -3.24 5.96
N TRP A 48 8.28 -2.82 7.19
CA TRP A 48 9.26 -1.77 7.46
C TRP A 48 10.28 -2.13 8.56
N VAL A 49 9.95 -3.10 9.41
CA VAL A 49 10.84 -3.56 10.48
C VAL A 49 11.75 -4.69 9.97
N PRO A 50 13.08 -4.61 10.19
CA PRO A 50 14.01 -5.64 9.73
C PRO A 50 13.65 -7.06 10.18
N THR A 51 13.57 -7.99 9.22
CA THR A 51 13.31 -9.42 9.47
C THR A 51 14.04 -10.32 8.48
N CYS A 52 14.30 -11.55 8.87
CA CYS A 52 14.80 -12.59 7.98
C CYS A 52 13.70 -13.24 7.13
N ALA A 53 12.41 -13.00 7.40
CA ALA A 53 11.30 -13.67 6.72
C ALA A 53 11.08 -13.22 5.26
N PHE A 54 11.28 -11.94 4.97
CA PHE A 54 11.08 -11.34 3.65
C PHE A 54 11.90 -10.04 3.51
N PRO A 55 12.37 -9.70 2.31
CA PRO A 55 13.16 -8.48 2.08
C PRO A 55 12.32 -7.21 2.23
N HIS A 56 13.01 -6.07 2.37
CA HIS A 56 12.40 -4.75 2.36
C HIS A 56 11.69 -4.51 1.01
N PRO A 57 10.44 -4.00 0.97
CA PRO A 57 9.70 -3.80 -0.27
C PRO A 57 10.43 -2.95 -1.32
N LEU A 58 11.08 -1.87 -0.86
CA LEU A 58 11.90 -0.99 -1.70
C LEU A 58 13.29 -1.54 -2.06
N ALA A 59 13.71 -2.69 -1.55
CA ALA A 59 14.97 -3.32 -1.98
C ALA A 59 14.81 -4.11 -3.28
N CYS A 60 13.57 -4.47 -3.66
CA CYS A 60 13.23 -5.23 -4.87
C CYS A 60 13.26 -4.37 -6.16
N VAL A 61 14.07 -3.31 -6.22
CA VAL A 61 14.15 -2.39 -7.37
C VAL A 61 15.15 -2.92 -8.39
N ASP A 62 14.83 -4.05 -9.04
CA ASP A 62 15.34 -4.36 -10.39
C ASP A 62 14.53 -5.50 -11.04
N ASN A 63 13.57 -5.16 -11.92
CA ASN A 63 12.84 -6.15 -12.73
C ASN A 63 13.75 -6.89 -13.73
N LYS A 64 14.99 -6.43 -13.97
CA LYS A 64 15.95 -7.10 -14.88
C LYS A 64 16.96 -7.98 -14.15
N ARG A 65 17.13 -7.81 -12.84
CA ARG A 65 18.06 -8.62 -12.03
C ARG A 65 17.31 -9.15 -10.82
N LYS A 66 17.10 -10.46 -10.79
CA LYS A 66 16.52 -11.30 -9.72
C LYS A 66 17.22 -11.16 -8.35
N ARG A 67 17.49 -9.95 -7.85
CA ARG A 67 18.37 -9.70 -6.70
C ARG A 67 17.67 -9.91 -5.35
N PHE A 68 16.35 -9.75 -5.30
CA PHE A 68 15.55 -10.13 -4.14
C PHE A 68 14.28 -10.81 -4.62
N SER A 69 14.40 -12.11 -4.89
CA SER A 69 13.22 -12.96 -5.01
C SER A 69 12.62 -13.06 -3.62
N TYR A 70 11.33 -12.80 -3.48
CA TYR A 70 10.60 -13.30 -2.33
C TYR A 70 10.50 -14.83 -2.46
N LYS A 71 11.59 -15.58 -2.34
CA LYS A 71 11.51 -17.03 -2.12
C LYS A 71 11.18 -17.30 -0.66
N ARG A 72 10.60 -18.46 -0.38
CA ARG A 72 10.21 -18.94 0.96
C ARG A 72 11.44 -19.30 1.83
N GLU A 73 12.45 -18.44 1.81
CA GLU A 73 13.73 -18.68 2.46
C GLU A 73 13.92 -17.64 3.57
N TRP A 74 13.88 -18.13 4.81
CA TRP A 74 14.39 -17.41 5.95
C TRP A 74 15.86 -17.08 5.71
N SER A 75 16.22 -15.79 5.66
CA SER A 75 17.56 -15.38 5.24
C SER A 75 18.01 -14.10 5.90
N ARG A 76 19.28 -14.07 6.34
CA ARG A 76 19.94 -12.84 6.77
C ARG A 76 20.00 -11.79 5.65
N ARG A 77 19.98 -12.21 4.38
CA ARG A 77 19.94 -11.29 3.22
C ARG A 77 18.68 -10.44 3.23
N ASN A 78 17.53 -11.01 3.62
CA ASN A 78 16.29 -10.28 3.78
C ASN A 78 16.45 -9.19 4.83
N LYS A 79 17.01 -9.52 6.00
CA LYS A 79 17.26 -8.55 7.06
C LYS A 79 18.21 -7.43 6.63
N TYR A 80 19.29 -7.77 5.93
CA TYR A 80 20.25 -6.79 5.42
C TYR A 80 19.67 -5.83 4.38
N SER A 81 18.63 -6.25 3.64
CA SER A 81 17.98 -5.37 2.68
C SER A 81 17.30 -4.15 3.34
N TYR A 82 16.82 -4.28 4.58
CA TYR A 82 16.23 -3.15 5.33
C TYR A 82 17.30 -2.11 5.70
N TYR A 83 18.45 -2.56 6.22
CA TYR A 83 19.55 -1.67 6.53
C TYR A 83 20.12 -0.99 5.28
N PHE A 84 20.13 -1.69 4.14
CA PHE A 84 20.55 -1.09 2.87
C PHE A 84 19.61 0.03 2.42
N VAL A 85 18.29 -0.20 2.42
CA VAL A 85 17.31 0.83 2.04
C VAL A 85 17.40 2.03 2.98
N GLN A 86 17.47 1.78 4.29
CA GLN A 86 17.61 2.84 5.30
C GLN A 86 18.85 3.71 5.08
N LYS A 87 19.99 3.12 4.69
CA LYS A 87 21.19 3.88 4.32
C LYS A 87 20.98 4.76 3.11
N LEU A 88 20.28 4.27 2.08
CA LEU A 88 19.98 5.06 0.88
C LEU A 88 19.02 6.21 1.19
N GLU A 89 17.96 5.95 1.96
CA GLU A 89 17.02 6.97 2.42
C GLU A 89 17.76 8.09 3.15
N TRP A 90 18.66 7.73 4.08
CA TRP A 90 19.45 8.73 4.79
C TRP A 90 20.43 9.47 3.90
N ALA A 91 21.14 8.79 2.99
CA ALA A 91 22.04 9.47 2.07
C ALA A 91 21.33 10.54 1.24
N GLY A 92 20.04 10.33 0.92
CA GLY A 92 19.22 11.30 0.21
C GLY A 92 18.64 12.43 1.09
N MET A 93 18.33 12.16 2.35
CA MET A 93 17.54 13.08 3.19
C MET A 93 18.27 13.61 4.44
N GLY A 94 19.42 13.05 4.80
CA GLY A 94 20.06 13.30 6.10
C GLY A 94 20.42 14.76 6.36
N ALA A 95 20.86 15.50 5.33
CA ALA A 95 21.11 16.93 5.43
C ALA A 95 19.82 17.71 5.69
N LEU A 96 18.75 17.40 4.96
CA LEU A 96 17.43 18.02 5.15
C LEU A 96 16.88 17.73 6.55
N LEU A 97 17.01 16.49 7.02
CA LEU A 97 16.58 16.09 8.36
C LEU A 97 17.39 16.78 9.45
N ASN A 98 18.71 16.95 9.28
CA ASN A 98 19.53 17.68 10.23
C ASN A 98 19.19 19.17 10.27
N THR A 99 18.92 19.81 9.12
CA THR A 99 18.40 21.19 9.07
C THR A 99 17.05 21.30 9.77
N PHE A 100 16.16 20.32 9.57
CA PHE A 100 14.88 20.28 10.27
C PHE A 100 15.06 20.11 11.78
N ARG A 101 15.93 19.20 12.23
CA ARG A 101 16.25 18.97 13.65
C ARG A 101 16.73 20.24 14.34
N THR A 102 17.68 20.97 13.74
CA THR A 102 18.19 22.21 14.33
C THR A 102 17.13 23.31 14.37
N ALA A 103 16.26 23.38 13.35
CA ALA A 103 15.15 24.33 13.32
C ALA A 103 14.12 24.10 14.43
N ILE A 104 13.94 22.86 14.90
CA ILE A 104 13.06 22.51 16.02
C ILE A 104 13.79 22.40 17.37
N GLY A 105 15.01 22.93 17.47
CA GLY A 105 15.78 23.00 18.72
C GLY A 105 16.51 21.71 19.12
N LEU A 106 16.58 20.72 18.24
CA LEU A 106 17.34 19.49 18.47
C LEU A 106 18.76 19.56 17.91
N LYS A 107 19.66 18.76 18.48
CA LYS A 107 21.02 18.60 17.95
C LYS A 107 21.01 17.81 16.64
N ALA A 108 21.83 18.24 15.68
CA ALA A 108 22.10 17.47 14.47
C ALA A 108 22.71 16.10 14.81
N VAL A 109 22.36 15.08 14.03
CA VAL A 109 22.86 13.70 14.20
C VAL A 109 24.07 13.51 13.29
N PRO A 110 25.24 13.12 13.84
CA PRO A 110 26.41 12.80 13.02
C PRO A 110 26.11 11.64 12.06
N ALA A 111 26.64 11.69 10.85
CA ALA A 111 26.38 10.67 9.82
C ALA A 111 26.74 9.24 10.28
N LEU A 112 27.77 9.09 11.11
CA LEU A 112 28.23 7.79 11.63
C LEU A 112 27.33 7.19 12.73
N GLU A 113 26.48 8.00 13.36
CA GLU A 113 25.58 7.55 14.43
C GLU A 113 24.17 7.22 13.93
N MET A 114 23.91 7.47 12.63
CA MET A 114 22.59 7.31 12.03
C MET A 114 22.08 5.87 12.08
N ASP A 115 22.92 4.91 11.68
CA ASP A 115 22.55 3.48 11.69
C ASP A 115 22.07 3.07 13.09
N ARG A 116 22.69 3.62 14.13
CA ARG A 116 22.30 3.40 15.53
C ARG A 116 21.00 4.09 15.88
N LEU A 117 20.81 5.35 15.48
CA LEU A 117 19.57 6.08 15.73
C LEU A 117 18.37 5.33 15.16
N TYR A 118 18.39 5.01 13.86
CA TYR A 118 17.27 4.36 13.21
C TYR A 118 17.09 2.89 13.61
N SER A 119 18.18 2.14 13.82
CA SER A 119 18.06 0.79 14.41
C SER A 119 17.48 0.86 15.83
N SER A 120 17.75 1.93 16.57
CA SER A 120 17.19 2.13 17.90
C SER A 120 15.71 2.46 17.88
N VAL A 121 15.20 3.13 16.84
CA VAL A 121 13.76 3.40 16.68
C VAL A 121 12.98 2.09 16.74
N PHE A 122 13.37 1.07 15.95
CA PHE A 122 12.68 -0.22 15.93
C PHE A 122 12.82 -1.06 17.22
N SER A 123 13.71 -0.67 18.15
CA SER A 123 13.87 -1.35 19.44
C SER A 123 13.29 -0.56 20.63
N LYS A 124 12.83 0.67 20.41
CA LYS A 124 12.31 1.57 21.46
C LYS A 124 10.90 2.09 21.20
N VAL A 125 10.47 2.11 19.94
CA VAL A 125 9.19 2.69 19.53
C VAL A 125 8.24 1.54 19.15
N PRO A 126 7.05 1.46 19.75
CA PRO A 126 6.03 0.51 19.33
C PRO A 126 5.69 0.67 17.84
N PHE A 127 5.59 -0.47 17.14
CA PHE A 127 5.30 -0.52 15.72
C PHE A 127 4.17 -1.51 15.44
N VAL A 128 3.13 -1.07 14.76
CA VAL A 128 2.02 -1.91 14.33
C VAL A 128 1.97 -2.01 12.81
N HIS A 129 1.97 -3.24 12.33
CA HIS A 129 1.72 -3.56 10.95
C HIS A 129 0.21 -3.81 10.73
N MET A 130 -0.32 -3.14 9.71
CA MET A 130 -1.77 -3.02 9.47
C MET A 130 -2.28 -4.06 8.44
N TRP A 131 -1.94 -5.33 8.65
CA TRP A 131 -2.43 -6.45 7.85
C TRP A 131 -2.89 -7.62 8.71
N SER A 132 -3.72 -8.50 8.15
CA SER A 132 -4.22 -9.69 8.84
C SER A 132 -3.10 -10.67 9.24
N PRO A 133 -2.98 -11.03 10.53
CA PRO A 133 -1.99 -12.03 10.98
C PRO A 133 -2.29 -13.43 10.44
N SER A 134 -3.55 -13.72 10.07
CA SER A 134 -3.92 -14.97 9.39
C SER A 134 -3.47 -15.02 7.94
N PHE A 135 -3.20 -13.86 7.32
CA PHE A 135 -2.68 -13.77 5.97
C PHE A 135 -1.15 -13.75 5.96
N VAL A 136 -0.54 -12.83 6.71
CA VAL A 136 0.91 -12.76 6.90
C VAL A 136 1.19 -12.71 8.41
N PRO A 137 1.66 -13.82 9.01
CA PRO A 137 1.89 -13.88 10.45
C PRO A 137 3.08 -13.00 10.85
N LYS A 138 3.09 -12.57 12.13
CA LYS A 138 4.23 -11.89 12.76
C LYS A 138 5.48 -12.77 12.63
N PRO A 139 6.57 -12.29 11.98
CA PRO A 139 7.86 -12.97 11.99
C PRO A 139 8.36 -13.26 13.41
N PRO A 140 8.94 -14.44 13.67
CA PRO A 140 9.42 -14.82 15.00
C PRO A 140 10.67 -14.05 15.45
N ASP A 141 11.35 -13.34 14.54
CA ASP A 141 12.49 -12.46 14.88
C ASP A 141 12.09 -11.01 15.15
N TRP A 142 10.78 -10.72 15.22
CA TRP A 142 10.26 -9.46 15.74
C TRP A 142 10.03 -9.54 17.25
N GLY A 143 10.43 -8.47 17.94
CA GLY A 143 10.31 -8.36 19.40
C GLY A 143 8.90 -8.01 19.89
N PRO A 144 8.75 -7.77 21.20
CA PRO A 144 7.47 -7.48 21.83
C PRO A 144 6.90 -6.10 21.47
N LEU A 145 7.72 -5.20 20.93
CA LEU A 145 7.29 -3.85 20.51
C LEU A 145 6.69 -3.80 19.10
N VAL A 146 6.64 -4.93 18.39
CA VAL A 146 6.24 -4.96 16.98
C VAL A 146 5.10 -5.94 16.81
N ASP A 147 3.92 -5.49 16.40
CA ASP A 147 2.74 -6.34 16.23
C ASP A 147 2.15 -6.30 14.82
N VAL A 148 1.34 -7.32 14.52
CA VAL A 148 0.53 -7.44 13.31
C VAL A 148 -0.91 -7.58 13.77
N VAL A 149 -1.73 -6.56 13.54
CA VAL A 149 -3.02 -6.43 14.27
C VAL A 149 -4.27 -6.62 13.42
N GLY A 150 -4.11 -6.76 12.11
CA GLY A 150 -5.24 -6.74 11.18
C GLY A 150 -5.27 -5.49 10.31
N ASN A 151 -6.12 -5.56 9.30
CA ASN A 151 -6.39 -4.45 8.40
C ASN A 151 -7.40 -3.51 9.02
N PHE A 152 -7.18 -2.20 8.85
CA PHE A 152 -8.15 -1.19 9.28
C PHE A 152 -9.06 -0.86 8.12
N PHE A 153 -10.32 -1.22 8.27
CA PHE A 153 -11.38 -0.87 7.33
C PHE A 153 -12.23 0.24 7.94
N SER A 154 -12.60 1.21 7.13
CA SER A 154 -13.52 2.27 7.55
C SER A 154 -14.91 1.67 7.79
N THR A 155 -15.48 1.91 8.97
CA THR A 155 -16.87 1.55 9.27
C THR A 155 -17.87 2.50 8.61
N LYS A 156 -17.43 3.70 8.18
CA LYS A 156 -18.31 4.73 7.57
C LYS A 156 -19.02 4.25 6.30
N LEU A 157 -18.47 3.28 5.59
CA LEU A 157 -19.11 2.68 4.41
C LEU A 157 -20.00 1.49 4.73
N GLU A 158 -19.85 0.86 5.90
CA GLU A 158 -20.83 -0.13 6.36
C GLU A 158 -22.18 0.56 6.67
N ASP A 159 -22.12 1.83 7.11
CA ASP A 159 -23.29 2.68 7.36
C ASP A 159 -23.81 3.42 6.11
N ALA A 160 -22.94 3.72 5.14
CA ALA A 160 -23.33 4.35 3.89
C ALA A 160 -23.80 3.28 2.89
N LYS A 161 -25.11 3.07 2.78
CA LYS A 161 -25.70 2.32 1.66
C LYS A 161 -25.23 2.94 0.35
N TRP A 162 -24.31 2.27 -0.33
CA TRP A 162 -23.99 2.59 -1.71
C TRP A 162 -24.85 1.71 -2.60
N ASP A 163 -25.82 2.34 -3.27
CA ASP A 163 -26.61 1.68 -4.30
C ASP A 163 -25.89 1.83 -5.65
N PRO A 164 -25.58 0.72 -6.34
CA PRO A 164 -25.00 0.80 -7.68
C PRO A 164 -25.98 1.49 -8.64
N PRO A 165 -25.48 2.26 -9.62
CA PRO A 165 -26.30 2.70 -10.74
C PRO A 165 -27.06 1.53 -11.39
N GLU A 166 -28.29 1.79 -11.86
CA GLU A 166 -29.20 0.77 -12.39
C GLU A 166 -28.57 -0.07 -13.50
N ASP A 167 -27.83 0.57 -14.42
CA ASP A 167 -27.12 -0.11 -15.50
C ASP A 167 -26.05 -1.09 -14.99
N LEU A 168 -25.33 -0.74 -13.92
CA LEU A 168 -24.38 -1.64 -13.27
C LEU A 168 -25.10 -2.78 -12.54
N ALA A 169 -26.20 -2.49 -11.84
CA ALA A 169 -26.99 -3.50 -11.13
C ALA A 169 -27.59 -4.55 -12.10
N GLU A 170 -28.20 -4.08 -13.19
CA GLU A 170 -28.70 -4.93 -14.27
C GLU A 170 -27.59 -5.74 -14.92
N TRP A 171 -26.47 -5.08 -15.25
CA TRP A 171 -25.34 -5.78 -15.85
C TRP A 171 -24.85 -6.89 -14.92
N LEU A 172 -24.62 -6.61 -13.63
CA LEU A 172 -24.17 -7.60 -12.64
C LEU A 172 -25.08 -8.84 -12.60
N THR A 173 -26.40 -8.67 -12.66
CA THR A 173 -27.38 -9.77 -12.60
C THR A 173 -27.60 -10.50 -13.94
N SER A 174 -27.26 -9.88 -15.08
CA SER A 174 -27.51 -10.42 -16.43
C SER A 174 -26.65 -11.62 -16.88
N GLY A 175 -25.77 -12.16 -16.02
CA GLY A 175 -24.87 -13.26 -16.43
C GLY A 175 -24.00 -13.83 -15.31
N THR A 176 -22.91 -14.49 -15.70
CA THR A 176 -21.96 -15.12 -14.77
C THR A 176 -21.22 -14.10 -13.90
N LYS A 177 -20.72 -14.51 -12.73
CA LYS A 177 -19.95 -13.63 -11.83
C LYS A 177 -18.74 -13.04 -12.58
N PRO A 178 -18.57 -11.70 -12.60
CA PRO A 178 -17.46 -11.09 -13.31
C PRO A 178 -16.16 -11.15 -12.49
N ILE A 179 -15.03 -10.98 -13.17
CA ILE A 179 -13.75 -10.64 -12.55
C ILE A 179 -13.67 -9.13 -12.39
N LEU A 180 -13.40 -8.66 -11.18
CA LEU A 180 -13.08 -7.25 -10.92
C LEU A 180 -11.61 -6.99 -11.24
N ILE A 181 -11.35 -6.01 -12.11
CA ILE A 181 -10.01 -5.51 -12.39
C ILE A 181 -9.96 -4.05 -11.95
N THR A 182 -9.03 -3.74 -11.05
CA THR A 182 -8.75 -2.38 -10.61
C THR A 182 -7.25 -2.13 -10.69
N PHE A 183 -6.87 -0.91 -11.04
CA PHE A 183 -5.47 -0.47 -10.99
C PHE A 183 -5.21 0.54 -9.86
N GLY A 184 -6.15 0.64 -8.92
CA GLY A 184 -6.04 1.53 -7.78
C GLY A 184 -5.85 2.98 -8.20
N SER A 185 -4.96 3.70 -7.48
CA SER A 185 -4.72 5.12 -7.67
C SER A 185 -3.57 5.52 -8.64
N MET A 186 -3.10 4.59 -9.47
CA MET A 186 -1.96 4.81 -10.38
C MET A 186 -2.35 5.43 -11.72
N LYS A 187 -1.66 6.51 -12.10
CA LYS A 187 -1.71 7.09 -13.46
C LYS A 187 -0.83 6.26 -14.39
N PHE A 188 -1.35 5.86 -15.55
CA PHE A 188 -0.59 5.18 -16.60
C PHE A 188 -0.54 6.07 -17.84
N ASP A 189 0.64 6.20 -18.44
CA ASP A 189 0.81 6.90 -19.72
C ASP A 189 0.03 6.21 -20.87
N ASN A 190 -0.37 4.94 -20.69
CA ASN A 190 -1.04 4.11 -21.69
C ASN A 190 -2.36 3.48 -21.22
N ALA A 191 -3.11 4.16 -20.33
CA ALA A 191 -4.35 3.62 -19.75
C ALA A 191 -5.33 3.06 -20.81
N SER A 192 -5.52 3.77 -21.93
CA SER A 192 -6.39 3.32 -23.03
C SER A 192 -5.93 2.00 -23.67
N GLN A 193 -4.61 1.79 -23.81
CA GLN A 193 -4.08 0.52 -24.34
C GLN A 193 -4.30 -0.64 -23.37
N LEU A 194 -4.19 -0.38 -22.06
CA LEU A 194 -4.44 -1.38 -21.03
C LEU A 194 -5.92 -1.77 -21.01
N THR A 195 -6.83 -0.80 -21.06
CA THR A 195 -8.27 -1.03 -21.21
C THR A 195 -8.58 -1.86 -22.46
N HIS A 196 -7.98 -1.54 -23.60
CA HIS A 196 -8.12 -2.35 -24.81
C HIS A 196 -7.65 -3.79 -24.66
N LYS A 197 -6.51 -4.01 -23.99
CA LYS A 197 -5.98 -5.36 -23.74
C LYS A 197 -6.92 -6.17 -22.85
N VAL A 198 -7.42 -5.54 -21.77
CA VAL A 198 -8.40 -6.16 -20.86
C VAL A 198 -9.69 -6.50 -21.61
N TYR A 199 -10.23 -5.56 -22.38
CA TYR A 199 -11.43 -5.78 -23.18
C TYR A 199 -11.25 -6.92 -24.19
N LYS A 200 -10.16 -6.92 -24.97
CA LYS A 200 -9.86 -7.99 -25.93
C LYS A 200 -9.69 -9.34 -25.25
N ALA A 201 -9.07 -9.38 -24.07
CA ALA A 201 -8.93 -10.59 -23.28
C ALA A 201 -10.30 -11.11 -22.82
N ALA A 202 -11.17 -10.24 -22.28
CA ALA A 202 -12.53 -10.59 -21.86
C ALA A 202 -13.36 -11.18 -23.02
N VAL A 203 -13.33 -10.53 -24.19
CA VAL A 203 -14.00 -11.01 -25.40
C VAL A 203 -13.44 -12.37 -25.84
N ARG A 204 -12.12 -12.54 -25.85
CA ARG A 204 -11.46 -13.78 -26.29
C ARG A 204 -11.71 -14.95 -25.35
N THR A 205 -11.77 -14.73 -24.05
CA THR A 205 -11.99 -15.79 -23.04
C THR A 205 -13.45 -16.03 -22.74
N GLY A 206 -14.35 -15.13 -23.15
CA GLY A 206 -15.77 -15.17 -22.76
C GLY A 206 -16.00 -14.86 -21.28
N VAL A 207 -14.97 -14.43 -20.55
CA VAL A 207 -15.08 -14.07 -19.14
C VAL A 207 -15.62 -12.65 -19.00
N ARG A 208 -16.60 -12.49 -18.12
CA ARG A 208 -17.13 -11.16 -17.79
C ARG A 208 -16.14 -10.39 -16.92
N VAL A 209 -15.88 -9.13 -17.26
CA VAL A 209 -14.96 -8.25 -16.55
C VAL A 209 -15.67 -6.98 -16.08
N LEU A 210 -15.53 -6.65 -14.80
CA LEU A 210 -15.85 -5.35 -14.26
C LEU A 210 -14.54 -4.57 -14.12
N LEU A 211 -14.33 -3.58 -14.96
CA LEU A 211 -13.13 -2.75 -14.95
C LEU A 211 -13.40 -1.46 -14.19
N GLN A 212 -12.75 -1.28 -13.05
CA GLN A 212 -12.80 -0.02 -12.33
C GLN A 212 -11.66 0.88 -12.80
N SER A 213 -12.00 1.97 -13.49
CA SER A 213 -11.04 2.98 -13.90
C SER A 213 -11.13 4.22 -13.03
N GLY A 214 -10.09 4.50 -12.23
CA GLY A 214 -10.03 5.70 -11.39
C GLY A 214 -9.85 7.04 -12.13
N TRP A 215 -9.57 7.01 -13.44
CA TRP A 215 -9.08 8.16 -14.24
C TRP A 215 -9.60 8.24 -15.65
N SER A 216 -9.77 7.10 -16.32
CA SER A 216 -10.16 7.14 -17.72
C SER A 216 -11.60 7.55 -17.78
N GLU A 217 -11.85 8.69 -18.43
CA GLU A 217 -13.15 9.00 -19.00
C GLU A 217 -13.72 7.71 -19.63
N LEU A 218 -15.03 7.51 -19.49
CA LEU A 218 -15.77 6.30 -19.86
C LEU A 218 -15.71 5.94 -21.37
N GLY A 219 -14.79 6.52 -22.14
CA GLY A 219 -14.61 6.30 -23.57
C GLY A 219 -13.16 5.94 -23.90
N VAL A 220 -12.96 4.68 -24.31
CA VAL A 220 -11.78 4.27 -25.08
C VAL A 220 -12.27 3.95 -26.50
N PRO A 221 -11.75 4.60 -27.55
CA PRO A 221 -12.24 4.37 -28.92
C PRO A 221 -12.26 2.89 -29.29
N GLY A 222 -13.40 2.36 -29.74
CA GLY A 222 -13.53 0.93 -30.10
C GLY A 222 -13.64 -0.03 -28.91
N VAL A 223 -13.86 0.49 -27.70
CA VAL A 223 -14.34 -0.27 -26.53
C VAL A 223 -15.75 0.19 -26.22
N ASP A 224 -16.71 -0.74 -26.24
CA ASP A 224 -18.03 -0.50 -25.66
C ASP A 224 -17.90 -0.61 -24.13
N PRO A 225 -18.05 0.50 -23.37
CA PRO A 225 -17.89 0.50 -21.92
C PRO A 225 -18.98 -0.31 -21.20
N ARG A 226 -20.05 -0.71 -21.89
CA ARG A 226 -21.18 -1.45 -21.33
C ARG A 226 -21.50 -2.73 -22.11
N SER A 227 -20.48 -3.33 -22.70
CA SER A 227 -20.63 -4.61 -23.41
C SER A 227 -21.05 -5.76 -22.47
N ARG A 228 -21.64 -6.82 -23.03
CA ARG A 228 -21.98 -8.04 -22.27
C ARG A 228 -20.78 -8.66 -21.54
N GLY A 229 -19.59 -8.58 -22.13
CA GLY A 229 -18.36 -9.16 -21.60
C GLY A 229 -17.53 -8.22 -20.72
N CYS A 230 -17.73 -6.91 -20.81
CA CYS A 230 -16.92 -5.92 -20.09
C CYS A 230 -17.76 -4.70 -19.73
N PHE A 231 -17.79 -4.38 -18.43
CA PHE A 231 -18.41 -3.16 -17.91
C PHE A 231 -17.34 -2.28 -17.28
N ILE A 232 -17.23 -1.04 -17.74
CA ILE A 232 -16.30 -0.05 -17.21
C ILE A 232 -17.06 0.84 -16.24
N MET A 233 -16.71 0.76 -14.97
CA MET A 233 -17.27 1.61 -13.93
C MET A 233 -16.32 2.75 -13.57
N GLY A 234 -16.91 3.89 -13.22
CA GLY A 234 -16.19 5.02 -12.66
C GLY A 234 -15.75 4.78 -11.22
N ARG A 235 -15.59 5.87 -10.45
CA ARG A 235 -15.25 5.76 -9.03
C ARG A 235 -16.37 5.06 -8.25
N ALA A 236 -15.99 4.01 -7.52
CA ALA A 236 -16.74 3.45 -6.41
C ALA A 236 -16.10 3.91 -5.09
N PRO A 237 -16.80 3.82 -3.94
CA PRO A 237 -16.26 4.17 -2.63
C PRO A 237 -14.84 3.60 -2.41
N HIS A 238 -13.92 4.49 -2.03
CA HIS A 238 -12.47 4.30 -2.16
C HIS A 238 -11.86 3.26 -1.21
N ASP A 239 -12.59 2.76 -0.21
CA ASP A 239 -12.07 1.77 0.74
C ASP A 239 -11.90 0.37 0.11
N TRP A 240 -12.40 0.16 -1.12
CA TRP A 240 -12.39 -1.16 -1.74
C TRP A 240 -11.15 -1.42 -2.61
N LEU A 241 -10.52 -0.40 -3.21
CA LEU A 241 -9.71 -0.64 -4.40
C LEU A 241 -8.46 0.27 -4.55
N HIS A 242 -7.39 -0.01 -3.80
CA HIS A 242 -5.99 0.33 -4.15
C HIS A 242 -5.09 -0.92 -4.26
N GLY A 243 -4.54 -1.24 -5.44
CA GLY A 243 -3.75 -2.46 -5.73
C GLY A 243 -2.49 -2.74 -4.88
N GLY A 244 -2.24 -1.98 -3.81
CA GLY A 244 -1.30 -2.32 -2.72
C GLY A 244 -1.99 -3.07 -1.58
N ALA A 245 -1.55 -2.83 -0.35
CA ALA A 245 -2.05 -3.50 0.85
C ALA A 245 -3.58 -3.46 1.00
N GLY A 246 -4.22 -2.34 0.66
CA GLY A 246 -5.66 -2.11 0.81
C GLY A 246 -6.55 -3.00 -0.07
N THR A 247 -6.37 -2.99 -1.40
CA THR A 247 -7.14 -3.89 -2.31
C THR A 247 -6.87 -5.34 -2.00
N THR A 248 -5.62 -5.67 -1.71
CA THR A 248 -5.25 -7.05 -1.37
C THR A 248 -6.09 -7.51 -0.18
N ALA A 249 -6.13 -6.71 0.88
CA ALA A 249 -6.94 -7.01 2.05
C ALA A 249 -8.45 -7.03 1.75
N ALA A 250 -8.96 -6.12 0.92
CA ALA A 250 -10.38 -6.10 0.55
C ALA A 250 -10.80 -7.36 -0.22
N GLY A 251 -10.03 -7.77 -1.24
CA GLY A 251 -10.29 -8.98 -2.01
C GLY A 251 -10.26 -10.24 -1.14
N LEU A 252 -9.25 -10.33 -0.26
CA LEU A 252 -9.12 -11.45 0.67
C LEU A 252 -10.21 -11.46 1.75
N ARG A 253 -10.65 -10.30 2.25
CA ARG A 253 -11.78 -10.18 3.20
C ARG A 253 -13.08 -10.72 2.59
N CYS A 254 -13.28 -10.55 1.29
CA CYS A 254 -14.41 -11.12 0.55
C CYS A 254 -14.24 -12.61 0.19
N GLY A 255 -13.15 -13.26 0.60
CA GLY A 255 -12.86 -14.65 0.25
C GLY A 255 -12.61 -14.87 -1.25
N LEU A 256 -12.22 -13.84 -1.99
CA LEU A 256 -12.04 -13.91 -3.43
C LEU A 256 -10.59 -14.24 -3.78
N PRO A 257 -10.34 -15.18 -4.72
CA PRO A 257 -9.03 -15.38 -5.31
C PRO A 257 -8.51 -14.06 -5.87
N THR A 258 -7.32 -13.65 -5.44
CA THR A 258 -6.78 -12.32 -5.73
C THR A 258 -5.54 -12.45 -6.61
N PHE A 259 -5.47 -11.70 -7.70
CA PHE A 259 -4.28 -11.64 -8.55
C PHE A 259 -3.71 -10.23 -8.52
N ILE A 260 -2.40 -10.12 -8.30
CA ILE A 260 -1.70 -8.84 -8.22
C ILE A 260 -0.74 -8.74 -9.38
N CYS A 261 -0.90 -7.67 -10.14
CA CYS A 261 0.00 -7.29 -11.21
C CYS A 261 0.91 -6.15 -10.72
N PRO A 262 2.08 -6.44 -10.13
CA PRO A 262 2.87 -5.42 -9.47
C PRO A 262 3.49 -4.43 -10.47
N PHE A 263 3.49 -3.17 -10.07
CA PHE A 263 4.14 -2.07 -10.77
C PHE A 263 5.37 -1.58 -9.99
N PHE A 264 5.18 -1.25 -8.70
CA PHE A 264 6.24 -0.72 -7.84
C PHE A 264 5.97 -1.02 -6.36
N GLY A 265 7.03 -0.93 -5.55
CA GLY A 265 6.95 -0.91 -4.09
C GLY A 265 6.41 -2.22 -3.50
N ASP A 266 5.48 -2.08 -2.56
CA ASP A 266 4.90 -3.18 -1.79
C ASP A 266 4.01 -4.13 -2.58
N GLN A 267 3.59 -3.76 -3.80
CA GLN A 267 2.76 -4.62 -4.64
C GLN A 267 3.45 -5.96 -4.96
N HIS A 268 4.78 -5.96 -5.09
CA HIS A 268 5.54 -7.20 -5.29
C HIS A 268 5.46 -8.11 -4.06
N PHE A 269 5.57 -7.52 -2.86
CA PHE A 269 5.42 -8.25 -1.61
C PHE A 269 4.02 -8.85 -1.50
N TRP A 270 2.97 -8.06 -1.71
CA TRP A 270 1.59 -8.53 -1.61
C TRP A 270 1.26 -9.62 -2.61
N GLY A 271 1.67 -9.44 -3.87
CA GLY A 271 1.49 -10.44 -4.92
C GLY A 271 2.12 -11.77 -4.57
N GLU A 272 3.33 -11.74 -4.01
CA GLU A 272 3.96 -12.96 -3.52
C GLU A 272 3.20 -13.56 -2.34
N MET A 273 2.82 -12.75 -1.33
CA MET A 273 2.15 -13.28 -0.14
C MET A 273 0.83 -13.95 -0.50
N VAL A 274 0.06 -13.38 -1.43
CA VAL A 274 -1.16 -13.98 -1.97
C VAL A 274 -0.87 -15.33 -2.62
N HIS A 275 0.15 -15.40 -3.49
CA HIS A 275 0.54 -16.64 -4.16
C HIS A 275 0.96 -17.72 -3.16
N ARG A 276 1.79 -17.35 -2.18
CA ARG A 276 2.29 -18.27 -1.14
C ARG A 276 1.18 -18.83 -0.25
N ALA A 277 0.18 -18.01 0.04
CA ALA A 277 -0.97 -18.42 0.84
C ALA A 277 -1.95 -19.32 0.03
N GLY A 278 -1.72 -19.54 -1.26
CA GLY A 278 -2.65 -20.26 -2.14
C GLY A 278 -3.94 -19.49 -2.41
N LEU A 279 -3.93 -18.18 -2.16
CA LEU A 279 -5.10 -17.30 -2.31
C LEU A 279 -5.17 -16.65 -3.71
N GLY A 280 -4.25 -17.02 -4.60
CA GLY A 280 -4.20 -16.52 -5.97
C GLY A 280 -3.01 -17.04 -6.78
N PRO A 281 -2.98 -16.73 -8.08
CA PRO A 281 -1.87 -17.11 -8.95
C PRO A 281 -0.60 -16.30 -8.65
N ALA A 282 0.54 -16.77 -9.17
CA ALA A 282 1.81 -16.07 -9.04
C ALA A 282 1.75 -14.66 -9.64
N PRO A 283 2.32 -13.64 -8.96
CA PRO A 283 2.26 -12.27 -9.44
C PRO A 283 3.01 -12.12 -10.76
N ARG A 284 2.48 -11.28 -11.66
CA ARG A 284 3.11 -10.96 -12.95
C ARG A 284 3.27 -9.45 -13.08
N PRO A 285 4.50 -8.91 -13.15
CA PRO A 285 4.70 -7.48 -13.31
C PRO A 285 4.01 -6.92 -14.56
N VAL A 286 3.57 -5.67 -14.50
CA VAL A 286 2.90 -5.00 -15.64
C VAL A 286 3.76 -5.03 -16.90
N SER A 287 5.09 -4.95 -16.76
CA SER A 287 6.04 -5.05 -17.87
C SER A 287 5.91 -6.36 -18.66
N ASP A 288 5.54 -7.43 -17.98
CA ASP A 288 5.48 -8.78 -18.54
C ASP A 288 4.14 -9.07 -19.22
N LEU A 289 3.10 -8.28 -18.92
CA LEU A 289 1.79 -8.34 -19.59
C LEU A 289 1.84 -7.87 -21.07
N THR A 290 3.00 -7.41 -21.54
CA THR A 290 3.16 -6.85 -22.89
C THR A 290 3.61 -7.86 -23.94
N ARG A 291 4.01 -9.08 -23.54
CA ARG A 291 4.36 -10.15 -24.48
C ARG A 291 3.22 -11.15 -24.54
N SER A 292 2.66 -11.28 -25.74
CA SER A 292 1.65 -12.26 -26.13
C SER A 292 1.82 -13.61 -25.41
N GLY A 293 0.97 -13.82 -24.41
CA GLY A 293 0.79 -15.04 -23.64
C GLY A 293 -0.55 -14.94 -22.91
#